data_AF-A0A3M0JRP6-F1
#
_entry.id   AF-A0A3M0JRP6-F1
#
_cell.length_a   1.000
_cell.length_b   1.000
_cell.length_c   1.000
_cell.angle_alpha   90.00
_cell.angle_beta   90.00
_cell.angle_gamma   90.00
#
_symmetry.space_group_name_H-M   'P 1'
#
loop_
_entity.id
_entity.type
_entity.pdbx_description
1 polymer ?
#
loop_
_entity_poly.entity_id
_entity_poly.type
_entity_poly.pdbx_seq_one_letter_code
_entity_poly.pdbx_strand_id
1 'polypeptide(L)'
;MKRNYTETVLDMVKELRAYTDAVHGPTHARIAALETQVRGLADKMEENHKKFREEIKENILQISAVQLVCKSDGEWRLTVDYRALNEVAPPLSAAVPDMLELQYELESKAAKWYATIDIANAFFSIALAAECKPQFAFT
;
A
#
# COMPACT_ATOMS: atom_id res chain seq x y z
N MET A 1 61.37 36.23 -40.51
CA MET A 1 60.90 35.83 -39.17
C MET A 1 60.64 34.33 -39.20
N LYS A 2 61.54 33.50 -38.64
CA LYS A 2 61.43 32.04 -38.68
C LYS A 2 60.61 31.60 -37.46
N ARG A 3 59.41 31.03 -37.67
CA ARG A 3 58.65 30.41 -36.58
C ARG A 3 59.50 29.35 -35.91
N ASN A 4 59.53 29.36 -34.58
CA ASN A 4 60.25 28.36 -33.80
C ASN A 4 59.52 27.01 -33.92
N TYR A 5 60.25 25.91 -34.10
CA TYR A 5 59.70 24.56 -34.17
C TYR A 5 58.81 24.23 -32.96
N THR A 6 59.14 24.76 -31.78
CA THR A 6 58.36 24.54 -30.55
C THR A 6 56.99 25.21 -30.56
N GLU A 7 56.85 26.40 -31.17
CA GLU A 7 55.56 27.09 -31.33
C GLU A 7 54.62 26.32 -32.28
N THR A 8 55.18 25.72 -33.33
CA THR A 8 54.40 24.96 -34.31
C THR A 8 53.84 23.67 -33.71
N VAL A 9 54.63 22.97 -32.89
CA VAL A 9 54.19 21.78 -32.16
C VAL A 9 53.10 22.13 -31.14
N LEU A 10 53.26 23.24 -30.42
CA LEU A 10 52.26 23.69 -29.45
C LEU A 10 50.92 24.04 -30.10
N ASP A 11 50.95 24.64 -31.30
CA ASP A 11 49.75 24.97 -32.07
C ASP A 11 49.00 23.71 -32.53
N MET A 12 49.72 22.71 -33.03
CA MET A 12 49.13 21.40 -33.38
C MET A 12 48.51 20.69 -32.19
N VAL A 13 49.12 20.75 -31.00
CA VAL A 13 48.56 20.16 -29.78
C VAL A 13 47.27 20.87 -29.35
N LYS A 14 47.20 22.20 -29.55
CA LYS A 14 45.98 22.97 -29.26
C LYS A 14 44.85 22.65 -30.23
N GLU A 15 45.15 22.54 -31.52
CA GLU A 15 44.20 22.09 -32.56
C GLU A 15 43.66 20.69 -32.28
N LEU A 16 44.55 19.73 -31.97
CA LEU A 16 44.14 18.36 -31.64
C LEU A 16 43.27 18.31 -30.37
N ARG A 17 43.59 19.13 -29.36
CA ARG A 17 42.76 19.25 -28.16
C ARG A 17 41.41 19.88 -28.47
N ALA A 18 41.38 20.97 -29.23
CA ALA A 18 40.15 21.65 -29.63
C ALA A 18 39.24 20.72 -30.45
N TYR A 19 39.82 19.92 -31.36
CA TYR A 19 39.10 18.90 -32.10
C TYR A 19 38.55 17.80 -31.17
N THR A 20 39.36 17.33 -30.23
CA THR A 20 38.94 16.32 -29.25
C THR A 20 37.77 16.82 -28.40
N ASP A 21 37.85 18.05 -27.90
CA ASP A 21 36.82 18.70 -27.09
C ASP A 21 35.54 18.98 -27.91
N ALA A 22 35.67 19.44 -29.15
CA ALA A 22 34.56 19.70 -30.07
C ALA A 22 33.77 18.43 -30.44
N VAL A 23 34.43 17.27 -30.46
CA VAL A 23 33.79 15.98 -30.78
C VAL A 23 33.24 15.29 -29.51
N HIS A 24 34.02 15.26 -28.43
CA HIS A 24 33.64 14.52 -27.22
C HIS A 24 32.67 15.28 -26.32
N GLY A 25 32.75 16.61 -26.28
CA GLY A 25 31.86 17.45 -25.47
C GLY A 25 30.38 17.25 -25.81
N PRO A 26 29.96 17.43 -27.08
CA PRO A 26 28.58 17.21 -27.50
C PRO A 26 28.11 15.76 -27.29
N THR A 27 29.00 14.79 -27.45
CA THR A 27 28.69 13.38 -27.24
C THR A 27 28.41 13.09 -25.76
N HIS A 28 29.24 13.57 -24.83
CA HIS A 28 29.00 13.42 -23.40
C HIS A 28 27.73 14.14 -22.95
N ALA A 29 27.48 15.35 -23.47
CA ALA A 29 26.25 16.08 -23.17
C ALA A 29 25.00 15.31 -23.61
N ARG A 30 25.04 14.66 -24.78
CA ARG A 30 23.94 13.80 -25.27
C ARG A 30 23.75 12.56 -24.41
N ILE A 31 24.83 11.92 -23.96
CA ILE A 31 24.76 10.76 -23.05
C ILE A 31 24.14 11.16 -21.72
N ALA A 32 24.60 12.24 -21.09
CA ALA A 32 24.06 12.72 -19.82
C ALA A 32 22.57 13.12 -19.92
N ALA A 33 22.17 13.73 -21.04
CA ALA A 33 20.77 14.04 -21.29
C ALA A 33 19.91 12.77 -21.40
N LEU A 34 20.39 11.74 -22.11
CA LEU A 34 19.70 10.46 -22.22
C LEU A 34 19.63 9.72 -20.87
N GLU A 35 20.71 9.69 -20.09
CA GLU A 35 20.72 9.10 -18.76
C GLU A 35 19.69 9.75 -17.83
N THR A 36 19.58 11.08 -17.89
CA THR A 36 18.59 11.83 -17.11
C THR A 36 17.16 11.48 -17.55
N GLN A 37 16.91 11.36 -18.85
CA GLN A 37 15.60 10.94 -19.37
C GLN A 37 15.25 9.51 -18.95
N VAL A 38 16.21 8.58 -19.02
CA VAL A 38 16.02 7.19 -18.59
C VAL A 38 15.74 7.12 -17.09
N ARG A 39 16.44 7.92 -16.28
CA ARG A 39 16.17 8.01 -14.84
C ARG A 39 14.75 8.49 -14.56
N GLY A 40 14.33 9.58 -15.20
CA GLY A 40 12.97 10.10 -15.03
C GLY A 40 11.89 9.15 -15.53
N LEU A 41 12.19 8.31 -16.53
CA LEU A 41 11.29 7.24 -16.97
C LEU A 41 11.19 6.15 -15.90
N ALA A 42 12.31 5.75 -15.30
CA ALA A 42 12.35 4.76 -14.23
C ALA A 42 11.56 5.22 -13.01
N ASP A 43 11.73 6.48 -12.60
CA ASP A 43 10.98 7.06 -11.47
C ASP A 43 9.47 7.06 -11.74
N LYS A 44 9.06 7.40 -12.98
CA LYS A 44 7.65 7.31 -13.41
C LYS A 44 7.13 5.88 -13.42
N MET A 45 7.94 4.90 -13.80
CA MET A 45 7.55 3.49 -13.77
C MET A 45 7.37 3.00 -12.33
N GLU A 46 8.25 3.41 -11.40
CA GLU A 46 8.14 3.13 -9.98
C GLU A 46 6.83 3.71 -9.40
N GLU A 47 6.54 4.99 -9.71
CA GLU A 47 5.33 5.65 -9.24
C GLU A 47 4.06 5.02 -9.83
N ASN A 48 4.06 4.69 -11.12
CA ASN A 48 2.97 3.95 -11.75
C ASN A 48 2.77 2.58 -11.11
N HIS A 49 3.86 1.86 -10.79
CA HIS A 49 3.77 0.55 -10.12
C HIS A 49 3.19 0.69 -8.71
N LYS A 50 3.57 1.72 -7.97
CA LYS A 50 3.00 2.02 -6.65
C LYS A 50 1.52 2.37 -6.76
N LYS A 51 1.14 3.24 -7.71
CA LYS A 51 -0.25 3.62 -7.93
C LYS A 51 -1.13 2.43 -8.32
N PHE A 52 -0.66 1.61 -9.26
CA PHE A 52 -1.36 0.40 -9.69
C PHE A 52 -1.53 -0.59 -8.53
N ARG A 53 -0.54 -0.71 -7.64
CA ARG A 53 -0.66 -1.52 -6.42
C ARG A 53 -1.75 -1.01 -5.48
N GLU A 54 -1.82 0.30 -5.25
CA GLU A 54 -2.89 0.88 -4.41
C GLU A 54 -4.26 0.75 -5.08
N GLU A 55 -4.36 0.98 -6.39
CA GLU A 55 -5.59 0.72 -7.15
C GLU A 55 -6.00 -0.76 -7.10
N ILE A 56 -5.06 -1.71 -7.16
CA ILE A 56 -5.34 -3.14 -6.98
C ILE A 56 -5.78 -3.46 -5.55
N LYS A 57 -5.17 -2.84 -4.54
CA LYS A 57 -5.59 -3.01 -3.14
C LYS A 57 -7.02 -2.51 -2.92
N GLU A 58 -7.36 -1.38 -3.52
CA GLU A 58 -8.71 -0.81 -3.45
C GLU A 58 -9.71 -1.63 -4.28
N ASN A 59 -9.33 -2.17 -5.44
CA ASN A 59 -10.28 -2.77 -6.39
C ASN A 59 -10.33 -4.31 -6.41
N ILE A 60 -9.26 -5.04 -6.08
CA ILE A 60 -9.14 -6.49 -6.35
C ILE A 60 -8.82 -7.33 -5.12
N LEU A 61 -8.09 -6.81 -4.12
CA LEU A 61 -7.57 -7.64 -3.01
C LEU A 61 -8.54 -7.91 -1.85
N GLN A 62 -9.80 -7.48 -1.92
CA GLN A 62 -10.77 -7.68 -0.83
C GLN A 62 -11.65 -8.91 -0.99
N ILE A 63 -11.30 -9.84 -1.89
CA ILE A 63 -11.99 -11.13 -1.91
C ILE A 63 -11.49 -11.96 -0.74
N SER A 64 -12.31 -12.03 0.31
CA SER A 64 -12.03 -12.85 1.48
C SER A 64 -12.19 -14.33 1.17
N ALA A 65 -11.25 -15.15 1.65
CA ALA A 65 -11.35 -16.59 1.53
C ALA A 65 -12.48 -17.14 2.42
N VAL A 66 -13.17 -18.16 1.91
CA VAL A 66 -14.21 -18.88 2.65
C VAL A 66 -13.65 -20.18 3.24
N GLN A 67 -13.96 -20.44 4.50
CA GLN A 67 -13.65 -21.67 5.20
C GLN A 67 -14.93 -22.33 5.71
N LEU A 68 -15.08 -23.63 5.46
CA LEU A 68 -16.14 -24.44 6.04
C LEU A 68 -15.62 -25.11 7.30
N VAL A 69 -16.24 -24.82 8.44
CA VAL A 69 -15.87 -25.36 9.74
C VAL A 69 -16.98 -26.29 10.23
N CYS A 70 -16.65 -27.56 10.46
CA CYS A 70 -17.57 -28.51 11.07
C CYS A 70 -17.61 -28.28 12.58
N LYS A 71 -18.80 -28.05 13.13
CA LYS A 71 -19.03 -27.96 14.57
C LYS A 71 -19.06 -29.36 15.19
N SER A 72 -18.90 -29.42 16.52
CA SER A 72 -19.03 -30.66 17.28
C SER A 72 -20.43 -31.28 17.26
N ASP A 73 -21.46 -30.49 16.94
CA ASP A 73 -22.85 -30.94 16.79
C ASP A 73 -23.16 -31.46 15.37
N GLY A 74 -22.20 -31.40 14.45
CA GLY A 74 -22.36 -31.82 13.05
C GLY A 74 -22.85 -30.74 12.09
N GLU A 75 -23.17 -29.53 12.57
CA GLU A 75 -23.49 -28.40 11.68
C GLU A 75 -22.24 -27.82 11.03
N TRP A 76 -22.39 -27.31 9.80
CA TRP A 76 -21.34 -26.58 9.11
C TRP A 76 -21.50 -25.07 9.34
N ARG A 77 -20.40 -24.39 9.68
CA ARG A 77 -20.31 -22.93 9.65
C ARG A 77 -19.51 -22.47 8.45
N LEU A 78 -20.10 -21.57 7.68
CA LEU A 78 -19.37 -20.74 6.74
C LEU A 78 -18.63 -19.66 7.54
N THR A 79 -17.30 -19.65 7.47
CA THR A 79 -16.45 -18.63 8.10
C THR A 79 -15.71 -17.89 7.01
N VAL A 80 -15.85 -16.56 6.97
CA VAL A 80 -15.17 -15.72 5.99
C VAL A 80 -13.96 -15.07 6.64
N ASP A 81 -12.79 -15.18 6.01
CA ASP A 81 -11.54 -14.66 6.54
C ASP A 81 -11.37 -13.17 6.18
N TYR A 82 -11.81 -12.30 7.09
CA TYR A 82 -11.70 -10.85 6.96
C TYR A 82 -10.40 -10.28 7.55
N ARG A 83 -9.34 -11.08 7.83
CA ARG A 83 -8.11 -10.55 8.46
C ARG A 83 -7.48 -9.41 7.66
N ALA A 84 -7.34 -9.58 6.34
CA ALA A 84 -6.79 -8.54 5.47
C ALA A 84 -7.67 -7.28 5.42
N LEU A 85 -9.00 -7.46 5.47
CA LEU A 85 -9.97 -6.35 5.53
C LEU A 85 -9.86 -5.60 6.87
N ASN A 86 -9.71 -6.32 7.98
CA ASN A 86 -9.61 -5.75 9.32
C ASN A 86 -8.30 -4.94 9.53
N GLU A 87 -7.22 -5.25 8.81
CA GLU A 87 -5.96 -4.49 8.88
C GLU A 87 -6.07 -3.09 8.25
N VAL A 88 -6.91 -2.95 7.22
CA VAL A 88 -7.13 -1.68 6.52
C VAL A 88 -8.31 -0.90 7.07
N ALA A 89 -9.17 -1.54 7.87
CA ALA A 89 -10.29 -0.89 8.52
C ALA A 89 -9.77 0.11 9.58
N PRO A 90 -10.28 1.35 9.60
CA PRO A 90 -9.89 2.31 10.61
C PRO A 90 -10.24 1.76 12.01
N PRO A 91 -9.35 1.91 13.00
CA PRO A 91 -9.60 1.40 14.34
C PRO A 91 -10.84 2.09 14.92
N LEU A 92 -11.81 1.30 15.34
CA LEU A 92 -12.96 1.79 16.07
C LEU A 92 -12.52 2.07 17.50
N SER A 93 -12.78 3.29 17.99
CA SER A 93 -12.71 3.57 19.42
C SER A 93 -13.80 2.73 20.10
N ALA A 94 -13.40 1.64 20.77
CA ALA A 94 -14.36 0.73 21.40
C ALA A 94 -15.14 1.45 22.52
N ALA A 95 -16.46 1.35 22.47
CA ALA A 95 -17.37 1.74 23.56
C ALA A 95 -17.83 0.52 24.38
N VAL A 96 -17.07 -0.59 24.34
CA VAL A 96 -17.38 -1.81 25.09
C VAL A 96 -16.91 -1.61 26.54
N PRO A 97 -17.83 -1.60 27.53
CA PRO A 97 -17.46 -1.42 28.93
C PRO A 97 -16.60 -2.57 29.46
N ASP A 98 -15.76 -2.29 30.45
CA ASP A 98 -14.96 -3.32 31.11
C ASP A 98 -15.85 -4.31 31.88
N MET A 99 -15.45 -5.59 31.90
CA MET A 99 -16.24 -6.64 32.55
C MET A 99 -16.36 -6.43 34.05
N LEU A 100 -15.31 -5.93 34.73
CA LEU A 100 -15.33 -5.69 36.16
C LEU A 100 -16.22 -4.49 36.51
N GLU A 101 -16.23 -3.46 35.67
CA GLU A 101 -17.15 -2.32 35.81
C GLU A 101 -18.61 -2.77 35.69
N LEU A 102 -18.92 -3.58 34.68
CA LEU A 102 -20.27 -4.14 34.50
C LEU A 102 -20.69 -5.01 35.69
N GLN A 103 -19.78 -5.82 36.22
CA GLN A 103 -20.06 -6.67 37.36
C GLN A 103 -20.31 -5.85 38.63
N TYR A 104 -19.48 -4.83 38.89
CA TYR A 104 -19.68 -3.91 40.00
C TYR A 104 -21.01 -3.16 39.90
N GLU A 105 -21.40 -2.70 38.71
CA GLU A 105 -22.71 -2.08 38.51
C GLU A 105 -23.87 -3.05 38.76
N LEU A 106 -23.74 -4.32 38.36
CA LEU A 106 -24.74 -5.35 38.59
C LEU A 106 -24.89 -5.70 40.08
N GLU A 107 -23.78 -5.82 40.80
CA GLU A 107 -23.75 -6.16 42.24
C GLU A 107 -24.16 -4.98 43.13
N SER A 108 -23.82 -3.74 42.73
CA SER A 108 -24.25 -2.52 43.45
C SER A 108 -25.75 -2.26 43.32
N LYS A 109 -26.39 -2.72 42.24
CA LYS A 109 -27.84 -2.75 42.11
C LYS A 109 -28.34 -3.95 42.93
N ALA A 110 -28.84 -3.70 44.14
CA ALA A 110 -29.40 -4.69 45.07
C ALA A 110 -30.70 -5.37 44.54
N ALA A 111 -30.63 -5.95 43.35
CA ALA A 111 -31.73 -6.59 42.68
C ALA A 111 -31.93 -8.01 43.21
N LYS A 112 -33.19 -8.41 43.36
CA LYS A 112 -33.56 -9.73 43.86
C LYS A 112 -33.45 -10.83 42.81
N TRP A 113 -33.56 -10.46 41.53
CA TRP A 113 -33.57 -11.39 40.40
C TRP A 113 -32.83 -10.77 39.23
N TYR A 114 -32.08 -11.61 38.51
CA TYR A 114 -31.39 -11.25 37.29
C TYR A 114 -31.84 -12.19 36.17
N ALA A 115 -31.89 -11.66 34.95
CA ALA A 115 -32.16 -12.44 33.75
C ALA A 115 -31.12 -12.07 32.68
N THR A 116 -30.61 -13.07 31.98
CA THR A 116 -29.72 -12.89 30.83
C THR A 116 -30.51 -13.17 29.57
N ILE A 117 -30.38 -12.29 28.58
CA ILE A 117 -31.00 -12.46 27.27
C ILE A 117 -29.88 -12.42 26.24
N ASP A 118 -29.72 -13.52 25.50
CA ASP A 118 -28.83 -13.57 24.35
C ASP A 118 -29.62 -13.19 23.08
N ILE A 119 -29.06 -12.30 22.28
CA ILE A 119 -29.64 -11.92 21.00
C ILE A 119 -28.93 -12.72 19.91
N ALA A 120 -29.47 -13.91 19.63
CA ALA A 120 -28.96 -14.76 18.56
C ALA A 120 -28.95 -14.00 17.24
N ASN A 121 -27.86 -14.15 16.46
CA ASN A 121 -27.72 -13.56 15.14
C ASN A 121 -27.83 -12.02 15.10
N ALA A 122 -27.57 -11.32 16.22
CA ALA A 122 -27.70 -9.86 16.34
C ALA A 122 -26.99 -9.06 15.23
N PHE A 123 -25.85 -9.55 14.73
CA PHE A 123 -25.11 -8.91 13.64
C PHE A 123 -25.93 -8.77 12.35
N PHE A 124 -26.81 -9.74 12.04
CA PHE A 124 -27.66 -9.68 10.84
C PHE A 124 -28.80 -8.67 10.94
N SER A 125 -29.10 -8.21 12.16
CA SER A 125 -30.11 -7.17 12.39
C SER A 125 -29.59 -5.77 12.08
N ILE A 126 -28.27 -5.60 11.95
CA ILE A 126 -27.64 -4.32 11.61
C ILE A 126 -27.36 -4.29 10.11
N ALA A 127 -27.99 -3.35 9.39
CA ALA A 127 -27.80 -3.22 7.96
C ALA A 127 -26.39 -2.70 7.63
N LEU A 128 -25.73 -3.35 6.67
CA LEU A 128 -24.46 -2.86 6.12
C LEU A 128 -24.71 -1.70 5.15
N ALA A 129 -23.92 -0.62 5.29
CA ALA A 129 -23.93 0.52 4.38
C ALA A 129 -23.69 0.06 2.92
N ALA A 130 -24.42 0.65 1.97
CA ALA A 130 -24.46 0.16 0.59
C ALA A 130 -23.07 0.26 -0.08
N GLU A 131 -22.35 1.33 0.22
CA GLU A 131 -20.99 1.63 -0.20
C GLU A 131 -19.96 0.63 0.34
N CYS A 132 -20.21 0.01 1.49
CA CYS A 132 -19.29 -0.96 2.10
C CYS A 132 -19.54 -2.39 1.61
N LYS A 133 -20.70 -2.71 1.01
CA LYS A 133 -21.05 -4.07 0.57
C LYS A 133 -20.01 -4.76 -0.32
N PRO A 134 -19.40 -4.09 -1.33
CA PRO A 134 -18.38 -4.72 -2.17
C PRO A 134 -17.14 -5.18 -1.39
N GLN A 135 -16.85 -4.55 -0.24
CA GLN A 135 -15.67 -4.84 0.57
C GLN A 135 -15.77 -6.17 1.33
N PHE A 136 -17.00 -6.67 1.51
CA PHE A 136 -17.29 -7.94 2.18
C PHE A 136 -17.57 -9.08 1.18
N ALA A 137 -17.18 -8.92 -0.09
CA ALA A 137 -17.29 -9.97 -1.08
C ALA A 137 -16.33 -11.14 -0.78
N PHE A 138 -16.75 -12.35 -1.13
CA PHE A 138 -15.97 -13.57 -0.92
C PHE A 138 -16.17 -14.56 -2.08
N THR A 139 -15.22 -15.47 -2.28
CA THR A 139 -15.29 -16.55 -3.29
C THR A 139 -14.79 -17.86 -2.73
#